data_AF-A0A8I6WP36-F1
#
_entry.id   AF-A0A8I6WP36-F1
#
_cell.length_a   1.000
_cell.length_b   1.000
_cell.length_c   1.000
_cell.angle_alpha   90.00
_cell.angle_beta   90.00
_cell.angle_gamma   90.00
#
_symmetry.space_group_name_H-M   'P 1'
#
loop_
_entity.id
_entity.type
_entity.pdbx_description
1 polymer ?
#
loop_
_entity_poly.entity_id
_entity_poly.type
_entity_poly.pdbx_seq_one_letter_code
_entity_poly.pdbx_strand_id
1 'polypeptide(L)'
;MSAFVCCSPTAPFSVVASFVWKPMVLWTQPGRLRWEIIHHGMVELQNFLPFQGLLFATTTWRKEIVMVYPPRKISMPYSSLAEADQSLIWREYLVEVAGRMMLVVQHGTDDRAWPKCAFKIFEVDIWGQKLLPICNLGGRALFLSSDRCLCVPTMSLPSLYSNSVYFSLTYNPAVVQSLSSGLSEDLAALCHIHDMKKKTRPSVRPFTIADHLLTYCNHLEWARGLMFHEYRYIPESFVELNKKIKAHCSQVHIPRTGAGGSKAKLCHN
;
A
#
# COMPACT_ATOMS: atom_id res chain seq x y z
N MET A 1 -8.55 0.05 -7.52
CA MET A 1 -8.55 1.49 -7.88
C MET A 1 -8.39 2.24 -6.59
N SER A 2 -7.52 3.25 -6.56
CA SER A 2 -7.34 4.13 -5.42
C SER A 2 -7.68 5.55 -5.85
N ALA A 3 -8.29 6.33 -4.98
CA ALA A 3 -8.61 7.72 -5.22
C ALA A 3 -8.09 8.57 -4.05
N PHE A 4 -7.57 9.74 -4.38
CA PHE A 4 -6.90 10.64 -3.46
C PHE A 4 -7.45 12.05 -3.65
N VAL A 5 -7.58 12.78 -2.54
CA VAL A 5 -7.96 14.18 -2.56
C VAL A 5 -6.70 15.01 -2.32
N CYS A 6 -6.45 15.96 -3.21
CA CYS A 6 -5.27 16.82 -3.18
C CYS A 6 -5.70 18.30 -3.19
N CYS A 7 -4.81 19.18 -2.73
CA CYS A 7 -4.98 20.63 -2.85
C CYS A 7 -4.93 21.01 -4.34
N SER A 8 -5.90 21.78 -4.80
CA SER A 8 -5.87 22.34 -6.15
C SER A 8 -5.34 23.78 -6.11
N PRO A 9 -4.50 24.20 -7.08
CA PRO A 9 -4.14 25.60 -7.25
C PRO A 9 -5.29 26.49 -7.72
N THR A 10 -6.34 25.91 -8.30
CA THR A 10 -7.39 26.65 -9.04
C THR A 10 -8.82 26.29 -8.60
N ALA A 11 -8.98 25.39 -7.64
CA ALA A 11 -10.26 24.89 -7.16
C ALA A 11 -10.17 24.55 -5.67
N PRO A 12 -11.28 24.25 -4.98
CA PRO A 12 -11.25 23.87 -3.56
C PRO A 12 -10.44 22.59 -3.30
N PHE A 13 -10.47 21.64 -4.24
CA PHE A 13 -9.72 20.40 -4.19
C PHE A 13 -9.55 19.81 -5.59
N SER A 14 -8.77 18.75 -5.65
CA SER A 14 -8.54 17.93 -6.81
C SER A 14 -8.69 16.47 -6.45
N VAL A 15 -9.23 15.67 -7.36
CA VAL A 15 -9.35 14.22 -7.19
C VAL A 15 -8.38 13.55 -8.15
N VAL A 16 -7.51 12.72 -7.62
CA VAL A 16 -6.55 11.92 -8.37
C VAL A 16 -6.91 10.45 -8.20
N ALA A 17 -7.00 9.71 -9.30
CA ALA A 17 -7.34 8.30 -9.28
C ALA A 17 -6.25 7.46 -9.96
N SER A 18 -5.84 6.37 -9.32
CA SER A 18 -4.90 5.38 -9.86
C SER A 18 -5.56 4.00 -10.00
N PHE A 19 -5.12 3.26 -11.00
CA PHE A 19 -5.65 1.93 -11.33
C PHE A 19 -4.54 0.89 -11.24
N VAL A 20 -4.76 -0.16 -10.46
CA VAL A 20 -3.75 -1.21 -10.22
C VAL A 20 -3.37 -1.95 -11.52
N TRP A 21 -4.34 -2.17 -12.41
CA TRP A 21 -4.16 -2.96 -13.63
C TRP A 21 -3.97 -2.13 -14.90
N LYS A 22 -3.91 -0.80 -14.75
CA LYS A 22 -3.67 0.12 -15.86
C LYS A 22 -2.69 1.19 -15.37
N PRO A 23 -1.50 1.30 -15.97
CA PRO A 23 -0.47 2.24 -15.52
C PRO A 23 -0.85 3.67 -15.97
N MET A 24 -1.88 4.20 -15.33
CA MET A 24 -2.48 5.47 -15.62
C MET A 24 -2.93 6.12 -14.33
N VAL A 25 -2.63 7.40 -14.20
CA VAL A 25 -3.17 8.25 -13.15
C VAL A 25 -4.03 9.32 -13.80
N LEU A 26 -5.28 9.36 -13.38
CA LEU A 26 -6.27 10.32 -13.80
C LEU A 26 -6.41 11.42 -12.76
N TRP A 27 -6.75 12.62 -13.20
CA TRP A 27 -7.02 13.74 -12.35
C TRP A 27 -8.24 14.54 -12.83
N THR A 28 -8.98 15.10 -11.88
CA THR A 28 -10.05 16.07 -12.15
C THR A 28 -10.22 17.03 -10.99
N GLN A 29 -11.01 18.08 -11.18
CA GLN A 29 -11.37 19.05 -10.13
C GLN A 29 -12.79 19.60 -10.38
N PRO A 30 -13.43 20.22 -9.37
CA PRO A 30 -14.73 20.86 -9.55
C PRO A 30 -14.77 21.79 -10.77
N GLY A 31 -15.82 21.68 -11.57
CA GLY A 31 -16.00 22.46 -12.80
C GLY A 31 -15.35 21.87 -14.06
N ARG A 32 -14.53 20.81 -13.96
CA ARG A 32 -14.03 20.09 -15.15
C ARG A 32 -15.02 19.03 -15.61
N LEU A 33 -15.32 19.03 -16.91
CA LEU A 33 -16.23 18.06 -17.54
C LEU A 33 -15.57 16.71 -17.86
N ARG A 34 -14.23 16.61 -17.76
CA ARG A 34 -13.47 15.41 -18.11
C ARG A 34 -12.35 15.15 -17.12
N TRP A 35 -11.98 13.89 -16.99
CA TRP A 35 -10.75 13.47 -16.34
C TRP A 35 -9.59 13.64 -17.31
N GLU A 36 -8.47 14.17 -16.83
CA GLU A 36 -7.23 14.28 -17.58
C GLU A 36 -6.23 13.23 -17.11
N ILE A 37 -5.41 12.75 -18.04
CA ILE A 37 -4.34 11.80 -17.74
C ILE A 37 -3.10 12.60 -17.35
N ILE A 38 -2.64 12.45 -16.11
CA ILE A 38 -1.44 13.15 -15.61
C ILE A 38 -0.20 12.26 -15.58
N HIS A 39 -0.39 10.94 -15.51
CA HIS A 39 0.66 9.95 -15.70
C HIS A 39 0.17 8.81 -16.59
N HIS A 40 1.01 8.39 -17.53
CA HIS A 40 0.76 7.28 -18.46
C HIS A 40 2.09 6.61 -18.84
N GLY A 41 2.05 5.33 -19.18
CA GLY A 41 3.22 4.61 -19.76
C GLY A 41 3.83 3.55 -18.83
N MET A 42 5.08 3.16 -19.10
CA MET A 42 5.79 2.04 -18.46
C MET A 42 6.29 2.32 -17.02
N VAL A 43 6.08 3.51 -16.47
CA VAL A 43 6.53 3.83 -15.10
C VAL A 43 5.51 3.26 -14.11
N GLU A 44 5.81 2.09 -13.57
CA GLU A 44 5.00 1.46 -12.54
C GLU A 44 5.16 2.21 -11.21
N LEU A 45 4.16 3.05 -10.90
CA LEU A 45 4.02 3.77 -9.65
C LEU A 45 3.45 2.86 -8.57
N GLN A 46 4.07 2.87 -7.41
CA GLN A 46 3.67 2.11 -6.22
C GLN A 46 3.68 3.03 -4.99
N ASN A 47 3.15 2.54 -3.86
CA ASN A 47 3.22 3.23 -2.57
C ASN A 47 2.73 4.69 -2.61
N PHE A 48 1.53 4.91 -3.13
CA PHE A 48 0.95 6.25 -3.20
C PHE A 48 0.75 6.82 -1.79
N LEU A 49 1.29 8.02 -1.56
CA LEU A 49 1.19 8.74 -0.29
C LEU A 49 0.62 10.15 -0.53
N PRO A 50 -0.64 10.41 -0.13
CA PRO A 50 -1.13 11.77 0.06
C PRO A 50 -0.37 12.41 1.22
N PHE A 51 0.28 13.55 0.99
CA PHE A 51 1.06 14.23 2.01
C PHE A 51 0.97 15.75 1.82
N GLN A 52 0.50 16.45 2.85
CA GLN A 52 0.36 17.92 2.84
C GLN A 52 -0.39 18.48 1.61
N GLY A 53 -1.44 17.76 1.18
CA GLY A 53 -2.24 18.16 0.02
C GLY A 53 -1.63 17.83 -1.34
N LEU A 54 -0.47 17.20 -1.38
CA LEU A 54 0.17 16.69 -2.60
C LEU A 54 0.04 15.16 -2.65
N LEU A 55 0.36 14.56 -3.80
CA LEU A 55 0.40 13.11 -3.95
C LEU A 55 1.79 12.69 -4.42
N PHE A 56 2.41 11.78 -3.67
CA PHE A 56 3.69 11.17 -3.99
C PHE A 56 3.54 9.68 -4.25
N ALA A 57 4.53 9.08 -4.91
CA ALA A 57 4.63 7.65 -5.12
C ALA A 57 6.09 7.25 -5.31
N THR A 58 6.40 5.95 -5.22
CA THR A 58 7.68 5.39 -5.60
C THR A 58 7.63 4.79 -7.00
N THR A 59 8.74 4.85 -7.73
CA THR A 59 8.91 4.13 -8.99
C THR A 59 9.61 2.80 -8.78
N THR A 60 9.10 1.73 -9.39
CA THR A 60 9.63 0.37 -9.22
C THR A 60 11.06 0.22 -9.75
N TRP A 61 11.32 0.72 -10.96
CA TRP A 61 12.59 0.49 -11.66
C TRP A 61 13.66 1.52 -11.34
N ARG A 62 13.28 2.80 -11.26
CA ARG A 62 14.25 3.88 -11.06
C ARG A 62 14.56 4.14 -9.59
N LYS A 63 13.75 3.57 -8.67
CA LYS A 63 13.91 3.74 -7.23
C LYS A 63 13.96 5.22 -6.86
N GLU A 64 12.90 5.91 -7.29
CA GLU A 64 12.71 7.35 -7.07
C GLU A 64 11.41 7.61 -6.32
N ILE A 65 11.40 8.60 -5.45
CA ILE A 65 10.17 9.23 -4.95
C ILE A 65 9.80 10.32 -5.94
N VAL A 66 8.60 10.22 -6.51
CA VAL A 66 8.10 11.17 -7.50
C VAL A 66 6.86 11.86 -6.98
N MET A 67 6.73 13.14 -7.31
CA MET A 67 5.47 13.86 -7.10
C MET A 67 4.52 13.53 -8.25
N VAL A 68 3.45 12.83 -7.92
CA VAL A 68 2.40 12.44 -8.88
C VAL A 68 1.49 13.62 -9.15
N TYR A 69 1.06 14.33 -8.11
CA TYR A 69 0.20 15.50 -8.21
C TYR A 69 0.62 16.59 -7.20
N PRO A 70 0.63 17.88 -7.60
CA PRO A 70 0.36 18.42 -8.92
C PRO A 70 1.41 17.95 -9.95
N PRO A 71 1.08 17.91 -11.26
CA PRO A 71 2.00 17.43 -12.29
C PRO A 71 3.18 18.40 -12.43
N ARG A 72 4.24 18.20 -11.63
CA ARG A 72 5.53 18.88 -11.75
C ARG A 72 6.65 17.84 -11.83
N LYS A 73 7.77 18.22 -12.42
CA LYS A 73 8.98 17.39 -12.51
C LYS A 73 9.74 17.40 -11.19
N ILE A 74 9.17 16.82 -10.14
CA ILE A 74 9.90 16.53 -8.89
C ILE A 74 10.11 15.02 -8.84
N SER A 75 11.38 14.63 -8.85
CA SER A 75 11.85 13.26 -8.70
C SER A 75 13.08 13.29 -7.80
N MET A 76 13.13 12.37 -6.83
CA MET A 76 14.26 12.19 -5.94
C MET A 76 14.68 10.72 -5.97
N PRO A 77 15.80 10.38 -6.61
CA PRO A 77 16.40 9.05 -6.50
C PRO A 77 16.81 8.76 -5.06
N TYR A 78 16.49 7.55 -4.56
CA TYR A 78 16.92 7.11 -3.23
C TYR A 78 17.86 5.91 -3.26
N SER A 79 18.07 5.30 -4.43
CA SER A 79 18.94 4.14 -4.61
C SER A 79 20.42 4.39 -4.25
N SER A 80 20.92 5.62 -4.45
CA SER A 80 22.27 6.03 -4.05
C SER A 80 22.34 6.51 -2.59
N LEU A 81 21.21 6.91 -2.00
CA LEU A 81 21.13 7.53 -0.68
C LEU A 81 20.88 6.53 0.45
N ALA A 82 20.35 5.34 0.13
CA ALA A 82 19.95 4.35 1.14
C ALA A 82 21.10 3.45 1.66
N GLU A 83 22.31 3.53 1.08
CA GLU A 83 23.48 2.66 1.39
C GLU A 83 23.12 1.17 1.58
N ALA A 84 22.04 0.72 0.96
CA ALA A 84 21.56 -0.65 1.06
C ALA A 84 22.07 -1.39 -0.18
N ASP A 85 22.59 -2.60 0.02
CA ASP A 85 22.84 -3.50 -1.09
C ASP A 85 21.52 -3.70 -1.85
N GLN A 86 21.45 -3.13 -3.06
CA GLN A 86 20.24 -3.08 -3.86
C GLN A 86 19.74 -4.49 -4.20
N SER A 87 20.62 -5.50 -4.17
CA SER A 87 20.28 -6.90 -4.41
C SER A 87 19.43 -7.52 -3.30
N LEU A 88 19.36 -6.89 -2.12
CA LEU A 88 18.63 -7.38 -0.95
C LEU A 88 17.35 -6.59 -0.66
N ILE A 89 17.02 -5.54 -1.41
CA ILE A 89 15.78 -4.78 -1.18
C ILE A 89 14.57 -5.60 -1.63
N TRP A 90 13.68 -5.88 -0.70
CA TRP A 90 12.47 -6.66 -0.98
C TRP A 90 11.29 -5.74 -1.30
N ARG A 91 11.07 -4.72 -0.47
CA ARG A 91 9.91 -3.82 -0.57
C ARG A 91 10.27 -2.44 -0.06
N GLU A 92 9.65 -1.43 -0.67
CA GLU A 92 9.68 -0.05 -0.19
C GLU A 92 8.27 0.38 0.20
N TYR A 93 8.19 1.31 1.14
CA TYR A 93 6.94 1.88 1.62
C TYR A 93 7.11 3.38 1.85
N LEU A 94 6.14 4.16 1.38
CA LEU A 94 6.01 5.57 1.74
C LEU A 94 4.90 5.71 2.78
N VAL A 95 5.23 6.35 3.90
CA VAL A 95 4.30 6.51 5.02
C VAL A 95 4.45 7.88 5.66
N GLU A 96 3.33 8.47 6.05
CA GLU A 96 3.33 9.68 6.88
C GLU A 96 3.51 9.29 8.35
N VAL A 97 4.49 9.89 9.02
CA VAL A 97 4.76 9.73 10.44
C VAL A 97 4.83 11.10 11.10
N ALA A 98 3.82 11.43 11.91
CA ALA A 98 3.76 12.68 12.67
C ALA A 98 3.98 13.94 11.80
N GLY A 99 3.33 14.00 10.62
CA GLY A 99 3.45 15.13 9.70
C GLY A 99 4.74 15.15 8.88
N ARG A 100 5.54 14.07 8.91
CA ARG A 100 6.77 13.91 8.12
C ARG A 100 6.62 12.73 7.17
N MET A 101 7.21 12.84 5.98
CA MET A 101 7.26 11.73 5.04
C MET A 101 8.43 10.82 5.38
N MET A 102 8.14 9.52 5.48
CA MET A 102 9.14 8.50 5.71
C MET A 102 9.19 7.52 4.54
N LEU A 103 10.40 7.15 4.14
CA LEU A 103 10.67 6.01 3.28
C LEU A 103 11.14 4.86 4.17
N VAL A 104 10.38 3.76 4.15
CA VAL A 104 10.74 2.53 4.86
C VAL A 104 11.18 1.50 3.82
N VAL A 105 12.39 0.99 3.97
CA VAL A 105 12.98 -0.01 3.08
C VAL A 105 13.09 -1.32 3.86
N GLN A 106 12.36 -2.33 3.39
CA GLN A 106 12.50 -3.71 3.83
C GLN A 106 13.60 -4.38 3.01
N HIS A 107 14.60 -4.91 3.69
CA HIS A 107 15.71 -5.61 3.05
C HIS A 107 15.98 -6.96 3.70
N GLY A 108 16.54 -7.87 2.92
CA GLY A 108 17.03 -9.16 3.40
C GLY A 108 18.18 -9.00 4.39
N THR A 109 18.28 -9.95 5.32
CA THR A 109 19.43 -10.11 6.21
C THR A 109 20.10 -11.45 5.95
N ASP A 110 21.44 -11.48 5.99
CA ASP A 110 22.22 -12.72 5.87
C ASP A 110 22.17 -13.59 7.15
N ASP A 111 21.50 -13.10 8.19
CA ASP A 111 21.37 -13.79 9.47
C ASP A 111 20.49 -15.06 9.36
N ARG A 112 20.82 -16.05 10.19
CA ARG A 112 20.04 -17.30 10.34
C ARG A 112 18.77 -17.09 11.17
N ALA A 113 18.60 -15.94 11.82
CA ALA A 113 17.40 -15.57 12.56
C ALA A 113 16.21 -15.32 11.62
N TRP A 114 15.05 -15.91 11.94
CA TRP A 114 13.80 -15.64 11.25
C TRP A 114 13.06 -14.46 11.91
N PRO A 115 12.39 -13.60 11.13
CA PRO A 115 12.39 -13.52 9.67
C PRO A 115 13.68 -12.89 9.14
N LYS A 116 14.11 -13.33 7.95
CA LYS A 116 15.33 -12.83 7.28
C LYS A 116 15.17 -11.43 6.68
N CYS A 117 14.47 -10.53 7.36
CA CYS A 117 14.32 -9.16 6.90
C CYS A 117 14.47 -8.16 8.04
N ALA A 118 15.04 -7.01 7.71
CA ALA A 118 15.12 -5.85 8.57
C ALA A 118 14.58 -4.61 7.84
N PHE A 119 14.36 -3.54 8.60
CA PHE A 119 13.87 -2.27 8.09
C PHE A 119 14.89 -1.17 8.31
N LYS A 120 15.18 -0.42 7.25
CA LYS A 120 15.79 0.90 7.33
C LYS A 120 14.71 1.95 7.13
N ILE A 121 14.73 3.00 7.95
CA ILE A 121 13.74 4.07 7.88
C ILE A 121 14.48 5.37 7.65
N PHE A 122 13.98 6.17 6.72
CA PHE A 122 14.53 7.46 6.36
C PHE A 122 13.44 8.52 6.38
N GLU A 123 13.71 9.64 7.03
CA GLU A 123 12.97 10.86 6.81
C GLU A 123 13.32 11.43 5.44
N VAL A 124 12.30 11.77 4.66
CA VAL A 124 12.43 12.23 3.29
C VAL A 124 12.37 13.75 3.25
N ASP A 125 13.50 14.38 2.93
CA ASP A 125 13.54 15.78 2.51
C ASP A 125 13.55 15.85 0.98
N ILE A 126 12.35 15.88 0.41
CA ILE A 126 12.16 15.94 -1.05
C ILE A 126 12.80 17.19 -1.67
N TRP A 127 12.77 18.31 -0.95
CA TRP A 127 13.20 19.60 -1.48
C TRP A 127 14.72 19.75 -1.41
N GLY A 128 15.31 19.32 -0.29
CA GLY A 128 16.76 19.22 -0.13
C GLY A 128 17.38 18.01 -0.83
N GLN A 129 16.57 17.11 -1.40
CA GLN A 129 16.95 15.83 -1.99
C GLN A 129 17.81 14.96 -1.07
N LYS A 130 17.35 14.79 0.17
CA LYS A 130 18.09 14.06 1.21
C LYS A 130 17.22 13.01 1.87
N LEU A 131 17.88 11.94 2.29
CA LEU A 131 17.34 10.94 3.18
C LEU A 131 18.10 11.02 4.50
N LEU A 132 17.36 11.19 5.59
CA LEU A 132 17.93 11.25 6.93
C LEU A 132 17.57 9.94 7.64
N PRO A 133 18.55 9.06 7.93
CA PRO A 133 18.25 7.80 8.59
C PRO A 133 17.69 8.06 9.99
N ILE A 134 16.65 7.31 10.35
CA ILE A 134 16.08 7.29 11.69
C ILE A 134 16.03 5.86 12.21
N CYS A 135 16.36 5.69 13.49
CA CYS A 135 16.37 4.39 14.16
C CYS A 135 15.27 4.25 15.22
N ASN A 136 14.48 5.32 15.45
CA ASN A 136 13.49 5.36 16.52
C ASN A 136 12.24 6.13 16.11
N LEU A 137 11.09 5.48 16.19
CA LEU A 137 9.76 6.06 15.94
C LEU A 137 9.10 6.62 17.22
N GLY A 138 9.75 6.45 18.37
CA GLY A 138 9.22 6.78 19.69
C GLY A 138 8.02 5.90 20.06
N GLY A 139 7.01 6.49 20.70
CA GLY A 139 5.76 5.83 21.08
C GLY A 139 4.81 5.55 19.91
N ARG A 140 5.33 5.07 18.79
CA ARG A 140 4.58 4.83 17.55
C ARG A 140 4.90 3.46 16.96
N ALA A 141 3.94 2.93 16.23
CA ALA A 141 4.06 1.70 15.46
C ALA A 141 3.72 1.97 13.99
N LEU A 142 4.44 1.32 13.08
CA LEU A 142 4.13 1.32 11.65
C LEU A 142 3.40 0.04 11.27
N PHE A 143 2.44 0.17 10.37
CA PHE A 143 1.76 -0.94 9.71
C PHE A 143 2.02 -0.82 8.21
N LEU A 144 2.72 -1.82 7.65
CA LEU A 144 3.22 -1.78 6.28
C LEU A 144 2.52 -2.83 5.42
N SER A 145 1.97 -2.37 4.29
CA SER A 145 1.47 -3.21 3.20
C SER A 145 1.68 -2.50 1.86
N SER A 146 1.62 -3.25 0.77
CA SER A 146 1.71 -2.74 -0.60
C SER A 146 0.53 -1.84 -0.98
N ASP A 147 -0.61 -2.01 -0.33
CA ASP A 147 -1.83 -1.23 -0.63
C ASP A 147 -1.84 0.10 0.12
N ARG A 148 -1.65 0.05 1.44
CA ARG A 148 -1.62 1.22 2.33
C ARG A 148 -0.65 0.99 3.47
N CYS A 149 -0.03 2.08 3.89
CA CYS A 149 0.76 2.12 5.12
C CYS A 149 0.09 3.05 6.14
N LEU A 150 0.31 2.77 7.42
CA LEU A 150 -0.27 3.54 8.51
C LEU A 150 0.75 3.68 9.65
N CYS A 151 0.76 4.85 10.27
CA CYS A 151 1.45 5.08 11.54
C CYS A 151 0.41 5.35 12.62
N VAL A 152 0.54 4.66 13.76
CA VAL A 152 -0.35 4.87 14.91
C VAL A 152 0.44 5.21 16.17
N PRO A 153 -0.06 6.12 17.03
CA PRO A 153 0.47 6.27 18.38
C PRO A 153 0.11 5.04 19.22
N THR A 154 1.06 4.53 20.00
CA THR A 154 0.85 3.34 20.85
C THR A 154 0.36 3.69 22.25
N MET A 155 0.52 4.94 22.69
CA MET A 155 0.02 5.42 23.99
C MET A 155 -1.49 5.22 24.16
N SER A 156 -2.26 5.30 23.08
CA SER A 156 -3.71 5.08 23.07
C SER A 156 -4.11 3.62 22.77
N LEU A 157 -3.14 2.75 22.46
CA LEU A 157 -3.34 1.39 21.97
C LEU A 157 -2.35 0.45 22.70
N PRO A 158 -2.60 0.11 23.97
CA PRO A 158 -1.61 -0.55 24.84
C PRO A 158 -1.22 -1.96 24.41
N SER A 159 -2.02 -2.61 23.56
CA SER A 159 -1.69 -3.91 22.96
C SER A 159 -0.70 -3.80 21.79
N LEU A 160 -0.28 -2.59 21.40
CA LEU A 160 0.71 -2.36 20.37
C LEU A 160 2.07 -2.03 20.98
N TYR A 161 3.12 -2.57 20.38
CA TYR A 161 4.48 -2.27 20.77
C TYR A 161 4.92 -0.93 20.16
N SER A 162 5.55 -0.08 20.97
CA SER A 162 6.19 1.14 20.49
C SER A 162 7.48 0.82 19.72
N ASN A 163 7.90 1.75 18.87
CA ASN A 163 9.10 1.64 18.07
C ASN A 163 9.18 0.32 17.28
N SER A 164 8.06 -0.07 16.67
CA SER A 164 7.94 -1.34 15.97
C SER A 164 7.30 -1.20 14.59
N VAL A 165 7.52 -2.23 13.79
CA VAL A 165 6.96 -2.39 12.44
C VAL A 165 6.13 -3.66 12.40
N TYR A 166 4.85 -3.50 12.12
CA TYR A 166 3.89 -4.56 11.82
C TYR A 166 3.81 -4.73 10.31
N PHE A 167 4.03 -5.95 9.83
CA PHE A 167 4.06 -6.25 8.41
C PHE A 167 3.66 -7.69 8.17
N SER A 168 3.73 -8.13 6.92
CA SER A 168 3.27 -9.45 6.52
C SER A 168 4.27 -10.16 5.62
N LEU A 169 4.49 -11.46 5.89
CA LEU A 169 5.34 -12.36 5.13
C LEU A 169 4.50 -13.44 4.45
N THR A 170 5.10 -14.14 3.48
CA THR A 170 4.41 -15.17 2.68
C THR A 170 3.70 -16.21 3.55
N TYR A 171 4.37 -16.70 4.59
CA TYR A 171 3.85 -17.74 5.48
C TYR A 171 3.31 -17.20 6.80
N ASN A 172 3.74 -16.00 7.22
CA ASN A 172 3.32 -15.37 8.47
C ASN A 172 2.59 -14.07 8.14
N PRO A 173 1.25 -14.08 8.12
CA PRO A 173 0.46 -12.95 7.62
C PRO A 173 0.53 -11.72 8.54
N ALA A 174 0.90 -11.89 9.81
CA ALA A 174 1.31 -10.78 10.65
C ALA A 174 2.55 -11.11 11.45
N VAL A 175 3.50 -10.21 11.37
CA VAL A 175 4.75 -10.23 12.13
C VAL A 175 4.93 -8.82 12.67
N VAL A 176 5.43 -8.73 13.90
CA VAL A 176 5.93 -7.48 14.45
C VAL A 176 7.44 -7.57 14.61
N GLN A 177 8.15 -6.51 14.23
CA GLN A 177 9.59 -6.36 14.47
C GLN A 177 9.84 -5.11 15.31
N SER A 178 10.61 -5.27 16.38
CA SER A 178 11.13 -4.15 17.16
C SER A 178 12.29 -3.50 16.43
N LEU A 179 12.24 -2.18 16.22
CA LEU A 179 13.36 -1.45 15.61
C LEU A 179 14.54 -1.29 16.57
N SER A 180 14.31 -1.40 17.88
CA SER A 180 15.38 -1.28 18.88
C SER A 180 16.25 -2.53 18.94
N SER A 181 15.64 -3.71 18.88
CA SER A 181 16.37 -4.98 19.01
C SER A 181 16.53 -5.73 17.69
N GLY A 182 15.79 -5.34 16.63
CA GLY A 182 15.70 -6.10 15.38
C GLY A 182 14.94 -7.42 15.53
N LEU A 183 14.55 -7.81 16.76
CA LEU A 183 13.86 -9.05 17.02
C LEU A 183 12.44 -8.97 16.49
N SER A 184 11.98 -10.09 15.93
CA SER A 184 10.62 -10.22 15.43
C SER A 184 9.86 -11.27 16.20
N GLU A 185 8.56 -11.05 16.32
CA GLU A 185 7.62 -11.93 16.96
C GLU A 185 6.49 -12.22 15.96
N ASP A 186 6.21 -13.51 15.77
CA ASP A 186 4.97 -13.92 15.11
C ASP A 186 3.83 -13.67 16.09
N LEU A 187 2.86 -12.84 15.69
CA LEU A 187 1.72 -12.56 16.54
C LEU A 187 0.90 -13.84 16.67
N ALA A 188 0.97 -14.44 17.86
CA ALA A 188 0.64 -15.85 18.18
C ALA A 188 -0.81 -16.30 17.88
N ALA A 189 -1.71 -15.42 17.43
CA ALA A 189 -3.12 -15.71 17.18
C ALA A 189 -3.46 -16.16 15.74
N LEU A 190 -2.49 -16.13 14.81
CA LEU A 190 -2.78 -16.02 13.38
C LEU A 190 -2.45 -17.29 12.61
N CYS A 191 -2.93 -18.39 13.13
CA CYS A 191 -2.89 -19.65 12.41
C CYS A 191 -3.86 -19.54 11.21
N HIS A 192 -3.32 -19.73 10.00
CA HIS A 192 -4.13 -19.89 8.80
C HIS A 192 -5.33 -20.79 9.10
N ILE A 193 -6.53 -20.38 8.69
CA ILE A 193 -7.72 -21.22 8.87
C ILE A 193 -7.76 -22.38 7.87
N HIS A 194 -6.76 -22.49 7.00
CA HIS A 194 -6.65 -23.45 5.92
C HIS A 194 -5.21 -23.89 5.65
N ASP A 195 -5.05 -25.05 5.02
CA ASP A 195 -3.77 -25.63 4.57
C ASP A 195 -3.46 -25.32 3.09
N MET A 196 -4.01 -24.20 2.58
CA MET A 196 -3.98 -23.79 1.15
C MET A 196 -4.86 -24.65 0.23
N LYS A 197 -5.44 -25.75 0.73
CA LYS A 197 -6.36 -26.62 -0.04
C LYS A 197 -7.74 -26.68 0.58
N LYS A 198 -7.87 -26.70 1.89
CA LYS A 198 -9.14 -26.79 2.60
C LYS A 198 -9.08 -26.05 3.92
N LYS A 199 -10.24 -25.66 4.42
CA LYS A 199 -10.38 -25.12 5.76
C LYS A 199 -9.99 -26.20 6.78
N THR A 200 -9.01 -25.92 7.62
CA THR A 200 -8.50 -26.83 8.66
C THR A 200 -9.12 -26.56 10.02
N ARG A 201 -9.60 -25.34 10.25
CA ARG A 201 -10.13 -24.89 11.55
C ARG A 201 -11.09 -23.69 11.42
N PRO A 202 -11.93 -23.42 12.43
CA PRO A 202 -12.78 -22.23 12.44
C PRO A 202 -11.96 -20.93 12.56
N SER A 203 -12.64 -19.81 12.28
CA SER A 203 -12.10 -18.45 12.50
C SER A 203 -11.87 -18.22 13.99
N VAL A 204 -10.75 -17.58 14.35
CA VAL A 204 -10.37 -17.35 15.74
C VAL A 204 -10.78 -15.93 16.12
N ARG A 205 -11.94 -15.80 16.76
CA ARG A 205 -12.46 -14.52 17.26
C ARG A 205 -12.43 -14.49 18.79
N PRO A 206 -12.26 -13.33 19.43
CA PRO A 206 -12.13 -11.98 18.85
C PRO A 206 -10.75 -11.70 18.24
N PHE A 207 -10.68 -10.74 17.31
CA PHE A 207 -9.43 -10.30 16.67
C PHE A 207 -8.76 -9.17 17.45
N THR A 208 -7.43 -9.09 17.39
CA THR A 208 -6.68 -8.01 18.03
C THR A 208 -6.76 -6.72 17.22
N ILE A 209 -6.43 -5.58 17.84
CA ILE A 209 -6.35 -4.31 17.10
C ILE A 209 -5.26 -4.36 16.02
N ALA A 210 -4.17 -5.10 16.23
CA ALA A 210 -3.12 -5.28 15.23
C ALA A 210 -3.68 -5.98 13.97
N ASP A 211 -4.55 -6.98 14.15
CA ASP A 211 -5.21 -7.68 13.04
C ASP A 211 -6.09 -6.75 12.22
N HIS A 212 -6.84 -5.88 12.90
CA HIS A 212 -7.69 -4.90 12.24
C HIS A 212 -6.89 -3.85 11.48
N LEU A 213 -5.80 -3.33 12.07
CA LEU A 213 -4.94 -2.35 11.42
C LEU A 213 -4.17 -2.94 10.24
N LEU A 214 -3.64 -4.15 10.36
CA LEU A 214 -3.04 -4.88 9.24
C LEU A 214 -4.06 -5.17 8.15
N THR A 215 -5.28 -5.57 8.52
CA THR A 215 -6.36 -5.77 7.54
C THR A 215 -6.71 -4.46 6.84
N TYR A 216 -6.80 -3.34 7.55
CA TYR A 216 -7.03 -2.03 6.94
C TYR A 216 -5.93 -1.64 5.94
N CYS A 217 -4.68 -1.95 6.26
CA CYS A 217 -3.54 -1.75 5.36
C CYS A 217 -3.63 -2.61 4.08
N ASN A 218 -4.34 -3.74 4.12
CA ASN A 218 -4.62 -4.61 2.97
C ASN A 218 -6.04 -4.35 2.45
N HIS A 219 -6.15 -3.30 1.63
CA HIS A 219 -7.43 -2.67 1.32
C HIS A 219 -8.43 -3.62 0.63
N LEU A 220 -7.95 -4.56 -0.19
CA LEU A 220 -8.82 -5.51 -0.88
C LEU A 220 -9.56 -6.44 0.08
N GLU A 221 -8.87 -6.99 1.07
CA GLU A 221 -9.45 -7.86 2.09
C GLU A 221 -10.42 -7.07 2.98
N TRP A 222 -10.00 -5.87 3.41
CA TRP A 222 -10.85 -4.99 4.19
C TRP A 222 -12.15 -4.63 3.46
N ALA A 223 -12.07 -4.23 2.18
CA ALA A 223 -13.25 -3.87 1.38
C ALA A 223 -14.20 -5.05 1.13
N ARG A 224 -13.70 -6.28 1.23
CA ARG A 224 -14.51 -7.51 1.12
C ARG A 224 -15.09 -7.96 2.47
N GLY A 225 -14.76 -7.27 3.57
CA GLY A 225 -15.14 -7.68 4.92
C GLY A 225 -14.41 -8.95 5.40
N LEU A 226 -13.21 -9.21 4.85
CA LEU A 226 -12.38 -10.36 5.21
C LEU A 226 -11.25 -9.91 6.14
N MET A 227 -10.89 -10.77 7.10
CA MET A 227 -9.70 -10.54 7.92
C MET A 227 -8.46 -11.01 7.20
N PHE A 228 -7.51 -10.10 6.99
CA PHE A 228 -6.34 -10.36 6.16
C PHE A 228 -5.53 -11.56 6.62
N HIS A 229 -5.34 -11.76 7.92
CA HIS A 229 -4.54 -12.88 8.39
C HIS A 229 -5.17 -14.26 8.15
N GLU A 230 -6.50 -14.34 8.11
CA GLU A 230 -7.20 -15.60 7.82
C GLU A 230 -7.33 -15.85 6.31
N TYR A 231 -7.36 -14.78 5.51
CA TYR A 231 -7.71 -14.81 4.09
C TYR A 231 -6.63 -14.20 3.18
N ARG A 232 -5.39 -14.07 3.66
CA ARG A 232 -4.23 -13.57 2.89
C ARG A 232 -4.12 -14.29 1.54
N TYR A 233 -4.39 -15.59 1.57
CA TYR A 233 -4.55 -16.42 0.38
C TYR A 233 -5.92 -17.08 0.45
N ILE A 234 -6.71 -17.01 -0.62
CA ILE A 234 -8.01 -17.70 -0.68
C ILE A 234 -7.84 -18.94 -1.56
N PRO A 235 -7.90 -20.16 -1.01
CA PRO A 235 -7.80 -21.39 -1.80
C PRO A 235 -8.84 -21.45 -2.91
N GLU A 236 -8.49 -22.04 -4.06
CA GLU A 236 -9.42 -22.23 -5.17
C GLU A 236 -10.65 -23.07 -4.77
N SER A 237 -10.44 -24.01 -3.84
CA SER A 237 -11.49 -24.87 -3.27
C SER A 237 -12.58 -24.10 -2.53
N PHE A 238 -12.36 -22.83 -2.16
CA PHE A 238 -13.37 -21.98 -1.53
C PHE A 238 -14.32 -21.41 -2.60
N VAL A 239 -14.94 -22.31 -3.37
CA VAL A 239 -15.68 -22.00 -4.61
C VAL A 239 -16.75 -20.95 -4.38
N GLU A 240 -17.53 -21.05 -3.31
CA GLU A 240 -18.59 -20.10 -2.99
C GLU A 240 -18.05 -18.70 -2.66
N LEU A 241 -16.98 -18.60 -1.87
CA LEU A 241 -16.36 -17.33 -1.54
C LEU A 241 -15.75 -16.69 -2.79
N ASN A 242 -15.06 -17.48 -3.62
CA ASN A 242 -14.51 -17.01 -4.89
C ASN A 242 -15.62 -16.51 -5.84
N LYS A 243 -16.78 -17.19 -5.89
CA LYS A 243 -17.95 -16.71 -6.65
C LYS A 243 -18.47 -15.38 -6.12
N LYS A 244 -18.63 -15.23 -4.79
CA LYS A 244 -19.07 -13.98 -4.15
C LYS A 244 -18.11 -12.82 -4.43
N ILE A 245 -16.81 -13.05 -4.32
CA ILE A 245 -15.78 -12.04 -4.63
C ILE A 245 -15.86 -11.60 -6.09
N LYS A 246 -15.96 -12.55 -7.03
CA LYS A 246 -16.09 -12.24 -8.46
C LYS A 246 -17.35 -11.41 -8.74
N ALA A 247 -18.49 -11.79 -8.14
CA ALA A 247 -19.74 -11.05 -8.28
C ALA A 247 -19.61 -9.61 -7.75
N HIS A 248 -19.04 -9.43 -6.55
CA HIS A 248 -18.81 -8.10 -5.98
C HIS A 248 -17.90 -7.23 -6.87
N CYS A 249 -16.80 -7.79 -7.38
CA CYS A 249 -15.90 -7.06 -8.28
C CYS A 249 -16.54 -6.68 -9.62
N SER A 250 -17.52 -7.46 -10.11
CA SER A 250 -18.20 -7.19 -11.40
C SER A 250 -19.17 -6.00 -11.36
N GLN A 251 -19.58 -5.56 -10.17
CA GLN A 251 -20.49 -4.42 -9.98
C GLN A 251 -19.80 -3.07 -10.23
N VAL A 252 -18.47 -3.03 -10.26
CA VAL A 252 -17.70 -1.80 -10.58
C VAL A 252 -17.59 -1.65 -12.09
N HIS A 253 -18.60 -1.04 -12.71
CA HIS A 253 -18.55 -0.65 -14.13
C HIS A 253 -17.70 0.62 -14.30
N ILE A 254 -16.55 0.50 -14.95
CA ILE A 254 -15.79 1.67 -15.45
C ILE A 254 -16.42 2.06 -16.79
N PRO A 255 -16.99 3.27 -16.94
CA PRO A 255 -17.52 3.72 -18.22
C PRO A 255 -16.40 3.66 -19.27
N ARG A 256 -16.59 2.88 -20.32
CA ARG A 256 -15.71 2.94 -21.49
C ARG A 256 -15.88 4.33 -22.10
N THR A 257 -14.79 5.07 -22.24
CA THR A 257 -14.77 6.32 -23.00
C THR A 257 -15.33 6.04 -24.39
N GLY A 258 -16.47 6.63 -24.71
CA GLY A 258 -17.13 6.47 -26.00
C GLY A 258 -16.18 6.84 -27.13
N ALA A 259 -15.87 5.86 -27.98
CA ALA A 259 -15.42 6.15 -29.33
C ALA A 259 -16.59 6.85 -30.02
N GLY A 260 -16.38 8.11 -30.40
CA GLY A 260 -17.30 8.82 -31.26
C GLY A 260 -17.43 8.12 -32.61
N GLY A 261 -18.67 7.75 -32.93
CA GLY A 261 -19.26 7.68 -34.27
C GLY A 261 -18.59 6.83 -35.34
N SER A 262 -19.26 5.77 -35.78
CA SER A 262 -19.79 5.76 -37.15
C SER A 262 -20.92 4.74 -37.31
N LYS A 263 -21.77 5.05 -38.28
CA LYS A 263 -23.07 4.45 -38.63
C LYS A 263 -23.03 2.93 -38.78
N ALA A 264 -24.12 2.28 -38.37
CA ALA A 264 -24.66 1.14 -39.08
C ALA A 264 -26.19 1.22 -39.09
N LYS A 265 -26.73 1.86 -40.15
CA LYS A 265 -27.94 1.34 -40.79
C LYS A 265 -27.54 0.01 -41.44
N LEU A 266 -28.26 -1.07 -41.18
CA LEU A 266 -29.02 -1.78 -42.21
C LEU A 266 -29.92 -2.85 -41.56
N CYS A 267 -31.18 -2.84 -42.01
CA CYS A 267 -32.19 -3.87 -41.79
C CYS A 267 -31.98 -5.06 -42.75
N HIS A 268 -32.57 -6.21 -42.38
CA HIS A 268 -32.93 -7.39 -43.20
C HIS A 268 -31.77 -8.19 -43.82
N ASN A 269 -31.71 -9.52 -43.80
CA ASN A 269 -32.69 -10.60 -43.51
C ASN A 269 -32.11 -11.61 -42.52
#